data_AF-A0A554FVN4-F1
#
_entry.id   AF-A0A554FVN4-F1
#
_cell.length_a   1.000
_cell.length_b   1.000
_cell.length_c   1.000
_cell.angle_alpha   90.00
_cell.angle_beta   90.00
_cell.angle_gamma   90.00
#
_symmetry.space_group_name_H-M   'P 1'
#
loop_
_entity.id
_entity.type
_entity.pdbx_description
1 polymer ?
#
loop_
_entity_poly.entity_id
_entity_poly.type
_entity_poly.pdbx_seq_one_letter_code
_entity_poly.pdbx_strand_id
1 'polypeptide(L)'
;MTTHSPQGFGYRARRTFTRLLVFLVILGLGGGVVFLLGQLNARTFTVVQENGELAVMKGRALPTGAAAYRPGDPRLADAYAPIPLEGQDVTLLTQQKFTDRDDLDRALFPLLETLARPRIASGEPAKVERGLYYLRRAEKLSGITEEQRRSLQSMLTDVAFYQARQKLEDARRLVSEGLAQLKLASETENRHARAANQMLTTVGPSARDLEEALRRAVHTDSAPDNSPVAPAPPQRPSSPSGDTAAQPPAAGPTPDAGPLP
;
A
#
# COMPACT_ATOMS: atom_id res chain seq x y z
N MET A 1 2.13 -68.31 64.18
CA MET A 1 0.83 -67.61 63.98
C MET A 1 1.05 -66.12 64.23
N THR A 2 1.10 -65.31 63.18
CA THR A 2 1.04 -63.84 63.27
C THR A 2 0.35 -63.30 62.02
N THR A 3 -0.97 -63.11 62.18
CA THR A 3 -1.87 -62.14 61.54
C THR A 3 -1.43 -61.43 60.26
N HIS A 4 -1.97 -61.87 59.12
CA HIS A 4 -2.07 -61.05 57.91
C HIS A 4 -3.19 -60.02 58.08
N SER A 5 -2.84 -58.75 58.29
CA SER A 5 -3.82 -57.65 58.27
C SER A 5 -4.46 -57.56 56.87
N PRO A 6 -5.79 -57.63 56.73
CA PRO A 6 -6.43 -57.44 55.44
C PRO A 6 -6.26 -55.98 55.04
N GLN A 7 -5.41 -55.70 54.05
CA GLN A 7 -5.35 -54.40 53.40
C GLN A 7 -6.74 -54.08 52.86
N GLY A 8 -7.48 -53.24 53.59
CA GLY A 8 -8.90 -53.01 53.40
C GLY A 8 -9.21 -52.53 51.98
N PHE A 9 -10.26 -53.13 51.42
CA PHE A 9 -10.86 -52.80 50.13
C PHE A 9 -11.05 -51.27 49.94
N GLY A 10 -11.35 -50.55 51.03
CA GLY A 10 -11.49 -49.08 51.05
C GLY A 10 -10.20 -48.29 50.72
N TYR A 11 -9.01 -48.80 51.04
CA TYR A 11 -7.75 -48.12 50.70
C TYR A 11 -7.45 -48.23 49.20
N ARG A 12 -7.78 -49.38 48.58
CA ARG A 12 -7.67 -49.59 47.13
C ARG A 12 -8.72 -48.75 46.37
N ALA A 13 -9.97 -48.73 46.83
CA ALA A 13 -11.03 -47.93 46.24
C ALA A 13 -10.73 -46.41 46.30
N ARG A 14 -10.25 -45.91 47.44
CA ARG A 14 -9.84 -44.50 47.60
C ARG A 14 -8.70 -44.13 46.66
N ARG A 15 -7.69 -44.99 46.50
CA ARG A 15 -6.57 -44.77 45.57
C ARG A 15 -7.02 -44.73 44.11
N THR A 16 -7.96 -45.61 43.71
CA THR A 16 -8.51 -45.61 42.35
C THR A 16 -9.35 -44.38 42.08
N PHE A 17 -10.18 -43.95 43.04
CA PHE A 17 -10.94 -42.70 42.93
C PHE A 17 -10.04 -41.47 42.82
N THR A 18 -9.01 -41.36 43.66
CA THR A 18 -8.02 -40.28 43.56
C THR A 18 -7.31 -40.29 42.22
N ARG A 19 -6.91 -41.46 41.71
CA ARG A 19 -6.31 -41.58 40.37
C ARG A 19 -7.26 -41.15 39.25
N LEU A 20 -8.54 -41.53 39.33
CA LEU A 20 -9.55 -41.13 38.35
C LEU A 20 -9.84 -39.63 38.40
N LEU A 21 -9.92 -39.05 39.60
CA LEU A 21 -10.06 -37.61 39.80
C LEU A 21 -8.85 -36.86 39.22
N VAL A 22 -7.63 -37.28 39.56
CA VAL A 22 -6.40 -36.69 39.01
C VAL A 22 -6.35 -36.84 37.49
N PHE A 23 -6.75 -37.99 36.95
CA PHE A 23 -6.84 -38.20 35.51
C PHE A 23 -7.84 -37.25 34.85
N LEU A 24 -9.04 -37.06 35.43
CA LEU A 24 -10.03 -36.09 34.97
C LEU A 24 -9.50 -34.65 35.02
N VAL A 25 -8.77 -34.28 36.08
CA VAL A 25 -8.14 -32.96 36.20
C VAL A 25 -7.07 -32.77 35.12
N ILE A 26 -6.23 -33.77 34.87
CA ILE A 26 -5.23 -33.74 33.79
C ILE A 26 -5.92 -33.65 32.42
N LEU A 27 -7.01 -34.40 32.20
CA LEU A 27 -7.78 -34.36 30.96
C LEU A 27 -8.43 -32.99 30.75
N GLY A 28 -8.99 -32.40 31.82
CA GLY A 28 -9.57 -31.06 31.80
C GLY A 28 -8.53 -29.97 31.53
N LEU A 29 -7.36 -30.05 32.17
CA LEU A 29 -6.23 -29.15 31.90
C LEU A 29 -5.72 -29.32 30.46
N GLY A 30 -5.53 -30.55 30.01
CA GLY A 30 -5.11 -30.86 28.63
C GLY A 30 -6.09 -30.34 27.60
N GLY A 31 -7.39 -30.57 27.81
CA GLY A 31 -8.46 -30.01 26.96
C GLY A 31 -8.48 -28.49 26.97
N GLY A 32 -8.30 -27.87 28.14
CA GLY A 32 -8.20 -26.41 28.28
C GLY A 32 -7.02 -25.82 27.50
N VAL A 33 -5.85 -26.45 27.55
CA VAL A 33 -4.66 -26.03 26.77
C VAL A 33 -4.94 -26.13 25.27
N VAL A 34 -5.47 -27.25 24.78
CA VAL A 34 -5.81 -27.44 23.36
C VAL A 34 -6.84 -26.40 22.89
N PHE A 35 -7.82 -26.10 23.73
CA PHE A 35 -8.83 -25.08 23.44
C PHE A 35 -8.22 -23.68 23.34
N LEU A 36 -7.35 -23.28 24.27
CA LEU A 36 -6.63 -22.00 24.21
C LEU A 36 -5.73 -21.89 22.98
N LEU A 37 -5.00 -22.97 22.64
CA LEU A 37 -4.19 -23.02 21.41
C LEU A 37 -5.08 -22.86 20.18
N GLY A 38 -6.26 -23.48 20.16
CA GLY A 38 -7.24 -23.30 19.09
C GLY A 38 -7.75 -21.86 18.98
N GLN A 39 -7.98 -21.18 20.09
CA GLN A 39 -8.37 -19.76 20.07
C GLN A 39 -7.26 -18.84 19.54
N LEU A 40 -6.01 -19.12 19.90
CA LEU A 40 -4.85 -18.38 19.37
C LEU A 40 -4.71 -18.60 17.87
N ASN A 41 -4.80 -19.85 17.40
CA ASN A 41 -4.72 -20.18 15.99
C ASN A 41 -5.85 -19.51 15.20
N ALA A 42 -7.09 -19.52 15.71
CA ALA A 42 -8.26 -18.91 15.06
C ALA A 42 -8.14 -17.40 14.79
N ARG A 43 -7.30 -16.70 15.56
CA ARG A 43 -7.02 -15.26 15.40
C ARG A 43 -5.84 -14.99 14.47
N THR A 44 -5.05 -16.01 14.16
CA THR A 44 -3.82 -15.86 13.39
C THR A 44 -4.10 -15.97 11.89
N PHE A 45 -3.49 -15.06 11.14
CA PHE A 45 -3.36 -15.13 9.69
C PHE A 45 -1.96 -15.55 9.33
N THR A 46 -1.87 -16.32 8.25
CA THR A 46 -0.62 -16.80 7.66
C THR A 46 -0.73 -16.64 6.17
N VAL A 47 0.40 -16.61 5.50
CA VAL A 47 0.44 -16.46 4.06
C VAL A 47 1.22 -17.64 3.48
N VAL A 48 0.70 -18.25 2.42
CA VAL A 48 1.31 -19.42 1.79
C VAL A 48 1.47 -19.15 0.30
N GLN A 49 2.60 -19.55 -0.25
CA GLN A 49 2.84 -19.53 -1.68
C GLN A 49 2.42 -20.87 -2.28
N GLU A 50 1.41 -20.87 -3.15
CA GLU A 50 0.93 -22.05 -3.86
C GLU A 50 0.79 -21.71 -5.36
N ASN A 51 1.33 -22.54 -6.24
CA ASN A 51 1.22 -22.38 -7.70
C ASN A 51 1.70 -21.02 -8.26
N GLY A 52 2.66 -20.37 -7.60
CA GLY A 52 3.13 -19.03 -8.01
C GLY A 52 2.21 -17.89 -7.58
N GLU A 53 1.18 -18.18 -6.79
CA GLU A 53 0.30 -17.21 -6.17
C GLU A 53 0.50 -17.18 -4.66
N LEU A 54 0.19 -16.03 -4.06
CA LEU A 54 0.18 -15.83 -2.63
C LEU A 54 -1.25 -15.93 -2.12
N ALA A 55 -1.53 -16.94 -1.32
CA ALA A 55 -2.84 -17.16 -0.69
C ALA A 55 -2.78 -16.77 0.79
N VAL A 56 -3.76 -15.98 1.23
CA VAL A 56 -3.94 -15.67 2.64
C VAL A 56 -4.73 -16.80 3.30
N MET A 57 -4.21 -17.29 4.42
CA MET A 57 -4.75 -18.41 5.18
C MET A 57 -5.13 -17.92 6.59
N LYS A 58 -6.34 -18.25 7.04
CA LYS A 58 -6.81 -17.97 8.39
C LYS A 58 -6.87 -19.25 9.20
N GLY A 59 -6.31 -19.22 10.42
CA GLY A 59 -6.35 -20.36 11.32
C GLY A 59 -7.78 -20.75 11.73
N ARG A 60 -7.98 -22.03 12.06
CA ARG A 60 -9.26 -22.56 12.55
C ARG A 60 -9.26 -22.64 14.08
N ALA A 61 -10.43 -22.85 14.69
CA ALA A 61 -10.59 -23.12 16.13
C ALA A 61 -10.09 -24.52 16.55
N LEU A 62 -8.97 -24.93 15.97
CA LEU A 62 -8.22 -26.14 16.23
C LEU A 62 -6.77 -25.72 16.50
N PRO A 63 -6.02 -26.45 17.32
CA PRO A 63 -4.63 -26.10 17.65
C PRO A 63 -3.72 -26.02 16.42
N THR A 64 -4.09 -26.71 15.33
CA THR A 64 -3.40 -26.69 14.04
C THR A 64 -4.41 -26.61 12.89
N GLY A 65 -3.94 -26.12 11.74
CA GLY A 65 -4.73 -26.02 10.51
C GLY A 65 -5.23 -24.61 10.22
N ALA A 66 -5.26 -24.29 8.93
CA ALA A 66 -5.74 -23.02 8.40
C ALA A 66 -6.54 -23.28 7.11
N ALA A 67 -7.36 -22.32 6.71
CA ALA A 67 -8.11 -22.37 5.46
C ALA A 67 -7.96 -21.05 4.72
N ALA A 68 -8.12 -21.08 3.39
CA ALA A 68 -8.10 -19.89 2.56
C ALA A 68 -9.05 -18.84 3.12
N TYR A 69 -8.51 -17.66 3.40
CA TYR A 69 -9.26 -16.57 3.98
C TYR A 69 -10.18 -15.99 2.92
N ARG A 70 -11.48 -16.23 3.07
CA ARG A 70 -12.53 -15.70 2.20
C ARG A 70 -13.52 -14.92 3.05
N PRO A 71 -13.34 -13.60 3.17
CA PRO A 71 -14.31 -12.71 3.80
C PRO A 71 -15.69 -12.84 3.16
N GLY A 72 -16.75 -12.67 3.97
CA GLY A 72 -18.12 -12.64 3.45
C GLY A 72 -18.47 -11.36 2.68
N ASP A 73 -17.71 -10.28 2.88
CA ASP A 73 -17.86 -9.04 2.11
C ASP A 73 -17.14 -9.17 0.75
N PRO A 74 -17.85 -9.00 -0.39
CA PRO A 74 -17.25 -9.05 -1.72
C PRO A 74 -16.07 -8.09 -1.93
N ARG A 75 -16.10 -6.90 -1.31
CA ARG A 75 -15.01 -5.93 -1.46
C ARG A 75 -13.73 -6.43 -0.80
N LEU A 76 -13.88 -6.98 0.40
CA LEU A 76 -12.77 -7.55 1.17
C LEU A 76 -12.28 -8.86 0.55
N ALA A 77 -13.19 -9.66 -0.04
CA ALA A 77 -12.83 -10.90 -0.71
C ALA A 77 -11.86 -10.68 -1.89
N ASP A 78 -12.05 -9.63 -2.68
CA ASP A 78 -11.13 -9.29 -3.77
C ASP A 78 -9.77 -8.77 -3.27
N ALA A 79 -9.74 -8.17 -2.07
CA ALA A 79 -8.51 -7.68 -1.47
C ALA A 79 -7.54 -8.83 -1.08
N TYR A 80 -8.09 -9.94 -0.57
CA TYR A 80 -7.33 -11.11 -0.11
C TYR A 80 -7.40 -12.30 -1.06
N ALA A 81 -7.95 -12.11 -2.26
CA ALA A 81 -7.88 -13.12 -3.31
C ALA A 81 -6.41 -13.42 -3.66
N PRO A 82 -6.10 -14.62 -4.19
CA PRO A 82 -4.74 -15.00 -4.51
C PRO A 82 -4.00 -13.92 -5.32
N ILE A 83 -2.76 -13.63 -4.91
CA ILE A 83 -1.93 -12.60 -5.53
C ILE A 83 -0.88 -13.29 -6.41
N PRO A 84 -0.93 -13.15 -7.74
CA PRO A 84 0.13 -13.69 -8.59
C PRO A 84 1.45 -12.99 -8.28
N LEU A 85 2.48 -13.78 -7.96
CA LEU A 85 3.76 -13.25 -7.46
C LEU A 85 4.72 -12.84 -8.57
N GLU A 86 4.52 -13.36 -9.78
CA GLU A 86 5.31 -13.03 -10.98
C GLU A 86 6.83 -13.05 -10.73
N GLY A 87 7.30 -14.00 -9.91
CA GLY A 87 8.72 -14.18 -9.56
C GLY A 87 9.23 -13.35 -8.37
N GLN A 88 8.37 -12.66 -7.63
CA GLN A 88 8.75 -11.95 -6.40
C GLN A 88 9.05 -12.90 -5.24
N ASP A 89 10.05 -12.54 -4.44
CA ASP A 89 10.39 -13.25 -3.21
C ASP A 89 9.45 -12.84 -2.07
N VAL A 90 8.75 -13.84 -1.52
CA VAL A 90 7.80 -13.72 -0.40
C VAL A 90 8.19 -14.58 0.79
N THR A 91 9.45 -15.03 0.84
CA THR A 91 9.95 -15.92 1.89
C THR A 91 9.72 -15.34 3.29
N LEU A 92 9.92 -14.03 3.47
CA LEU A 92 9.68 -13.36 4.76
C LEU A 92 8.20 -13.34 5.15
N LEU A 93 7.31 -13.08 4.18
CA LEU A 93 5.85 -13.05 4.40
C LEU A 93 5.30 -14.43 4.77
N THR A 94 5.83 -15.49 4.18
CA THR A 94 5.36 -16.87 4.43
C THR A 94 5.84 -17.44 5.76
N GLN A 95 6.94 -16.91 6.32
CA GLN A 95 7.45 -17.30 7.64
C GLN A 95 6.73 -16.56 8.78
N GLN A 96 6.07 -15.45 8.49
CA GLN A 96 5.43 -14.60 9.48
C GLN A 96 4.00 -15.05 9.81
N LYS A 97 3.62 -14.88 11.08
CA LYS A 97 2.25 -15.00 11.57
C LYS A 97 1.73 -13.62 11.92
N PHE A 98 0.52 -13.31 11.51
CA PHE A 98 -0.14 -12.03 11.76
C PHE A 98 -1.29 -12.24 12.73
N THR A 99 -1.34 -11.46 13.81
CA THR A 99 -2.32 -11.63 14.89
C THR A 99 -3.63 -10.90 14.64
N ASP A 100 -3.61 -9.93 13.74
CA ASP A 100 -4.78 -9.20 13.29
C ASP A 100 -4.72 -8.96 11.78
N ARG A 101 -5.80 -8.35 11.27
CA ARG A 101 -5.93 -8.04 9.85
C ARG A 101 -5.07 -6.83 9.45
N ASP A 102 -4.89 -5.88 10.35
CA ASP A 102 -4.22 -4.63 10.02
C ASP A 102 -2.71 -4.85 9.88
N ASP A 103 -2.11 -5.72 10.71
CA ASP A 103 -0.74 -6.18 10.59
C ASP A 103 -0.51 -6.94 9.28
N LEU A 104 -1.48 -7.77 8.87
CA LEU A 104 -1.45 -8.42 7.56
C LEU A 104 -1.50 -7.39 6.42
N ASP A 105 -2.40 -6.41 6.48
CA ASP A 105 -2.55 -5.36 5.48
C ASP A 105 -1.24 -4.57 5.31
N ARG A 106 -0.61 -4.18 6.43
CA ARG A 106 0.67 -3.46 6.44
C ARG A 106 1.79 -4.28 5.82
N ALA A 107 1.79 -5.60 6.01
CA ALA A 107 2.80 -6.49 5.44
C ALA A 107 2.55 -6.81 3.97
N LEU A 108 1.30 -6.89 3.53
CA LEU A 108 0.93 -7.12 2.13
C LEU A 108 1.18 -5.89 1.25
N PHE A 109 1.04 -4.68 1.80
CA PHE A 109 1.16 -3.45 1.02
C PHE A 109 2.51 -3.29 0.28
N PRO A 110 3.69 -3.48 0.92
CA PRO A 110 4.97 -3.41 0.22
C PRO A 110 5.10 -4.40 -0.96
N LEU A 111 4.51 -5.59 -0.84
CA LEU A 111 4.48 -6.55 -1.95
C LEU A 111 3.63 -6.02 -3.12
N LEU A 112 2.44 -5.48 -2.84
CA LEU A 112 1.59 -4.89 -3.87
C LEU A 112 2.26 -3.69 -4.53
N GLU A 113 2.98 -2.87 -3.76
CA GLU A 113 3.76 -1.74 -4.27
C GLU A 113 4.89 -2.19 -5.20
N THR A 114 5.68 -3.19 -4.81
CA THR A 114 6.78 -3.72 -5.64
C THR A 114 6.28 -4.38 -6.92
N LEU A 115 5.08 -4.96 -6.91
CA LEU A 115 4.40 -5.44 -8.11
C LEU A 115 3.82 -4.29 -8.96
N ALA A 116 3.23 -3.26 -8.36
CA ALA A 116 2.57 -2.19 -9.09
C ALA A 116 3.56 -1.20 -9.75
N ARG A 117 4.54 -0.73 -8.98
CA ARG A 117 5.43 0.38 -9.34
C ARG A 117 6.14 0.22 -10.70
N PRO A 118 6.85 -0.88 -11.01
CA PRO A 118 7.52 -1.02 -12.31
C PRO A 118 6.54 -1.10 -13.49
N ARG A 119 5.32 -1.60 -13.26
CA ARG A 119 4.29 -1.75 -14.28
C ARG A 119 3.67 -0.39 -14.64
N ILE A 120 3.43 0.45 -13.64
CA ILE A 120 2.95 1.82 -13.84
C ILE A 120 4.03 2.67 -14.53
N ALA A 121 5.28 2.56 -14.05
CA ALA A 121 6.41 3.30 -14.61
C ALA A 121 6.71 2.94 -16.08
N SER A 122 6.34 1.74 -16.54
CA SER A 122 6.56 1.32 -17.93
C SER A 122 5.77 2.15 -18.95
N GLY A 123 4.66 2.79 -18.54
CA GLY A 123 3.80 3.59 -19.42
C GLY A 123 3.08 2.80 -20.53
N GLU A 124 3.29 1.48 -20.64
CA GLU A 124 2.62 0.62 -21.62
C GLU A 124 1.20 0.29 -21.16
N PRO A 125 0.16 0.46 -22.01
CA PRO A 125 -1.24 0.26 -21.60
C PRO A 125 -1.51 -1.08 -20.91
N ALA A 126 -1.04 -2.19 -21.50
CA ALA A 126 -1.25 -3.53 -20.95
C ALA A 126 -0.54 -3.76 -19.61
N LYS A 127 0.62 -3.13 -19.38
CA LYS A 127 1.34 -3.22 -18.11
C LYS A 127 0.71 -2.31 -17.06
N VAL A 128 0.32 -1.10 -17.43
CA VAL A 128 -0.37 -0.14 -16.54
C VAL A 128 -1.68 -0.74 -16.02
N GLU A 129 -2.45 -1.44 -16.85
CA GLU A 129 -3.67 -2.15 -16.42
C GLU A 129 -3.39 -3.20 -15.35
N ARG A 130 -2.29 -3.96 -15.49
CA ARG A 130 -1.85 -4.91 -14.45
C ARG A 130 -1.37 -4.20 -13.18
N GLY A 131 -0.66 -3.08 -13.31
CA GLY A 131 -0.29 -2.24 -12.16
C GLY A 131 -1.53 -1.72 -11.40
N LEU A 132 -2.54 -1.28 -12.14
CA LEU A 132 -3.83 -0.83 -11.62
C LEU A 132 -4.61 -1.93 -10.90
N TYR A 133 -4.47 -3.18 -11.31
CA TYR A 133 -5.04 -4.31 -10.59
C TYR A 133 -4.47 -4.41 -9.17
N TYR A 134 -3.14 -4.34 -9.02
CA TYR A 134 -2.49 -4.38 -7.71
C TYR A 134 -2.80 -3.13 -6.86
N LEU A 135 -2.88 -1.94 -7.46
CA LEU A 135 -3.26 -0.71 -6.76
C LEU A 135 -4.70 -0.77 -6.22
N ARG A 136 -5.65 -1.22 -7.04
CA ARG A 136 -7.06 -1.37 -6.61
C ARG A 136 -7.21 -2.37 -5.47
N ARG A 137 -6.33 -3.38 -5.41
CA ARG A 137 -6.24 -4.30 -4.27
C ARG A 137 -5.67 -3.61 -3.04
N ALA A 138 -4.59 -2.84 -3.19
CA ALA A 138 -3.97 -2.08 -2.11
C ALA A 138 -4.92 -1.02 -1.50
N GLU A 139 -5.77 -0.38 -2.32
CA GLU A 139 -6.78 0.58 -1.86
C GLU A 139 -7.83 -0.04 -0.92
N LYS A 140 -8.09 -1.34 -1.06
CA LYS A 140 -9.04 -2.07 -0.23
C LYS A 140 -8.46 -2.50 1.12
N LEU A 141 -7.15 -2.34 1.32
CA LEU A 141 -6.49 -2.64 2.58
C LEU A 141 -6.71 -1.49 3.56
N SER A 142 -7.59 -1.69 4.54
CA SER A 142 -7.95 -0.66 5.51
C SER A 142 -6.88 -0.43 6.58
N GLY A 143 -6.06 -1.45 6.88
CA GLY A 143 -5.10 -1.44 7.98
C GLY A 143 -3.75 -0.77 7.69
N ILE A 144 -3.56 -0.23 6.48
CA ILE A 144 -2.28 0.38 6.04
C ILE A 144 -1.93 1.64 6.83
N THR A 145 -0.63 1.93 6.94
CA THR A 145 -0.13 3.12 7.64
C THR A 145 -0.34 4.40 6.83
N GLU A 146 -0.22 5.57 7.46
CA GLU A 146 -0.28 6.87 6.75
C GLU A 146 0.79 7.00 5.67
N GLU A 147 2.01 6.50 5.92
CA GLU A 147 3.10 6.51 4.94
C GLU A 147 2.76 5.64 3.72
N GLN A 148 2.22 4.44 3.96
CA GLN A 148 1.74 3.54 2.91
C GLN A 148 0.60 4.18 2.12
N ARG A 149 -0.34 4.86 2.79
CA ARG A 149 -1.42 5.59 2.12
C ARG A 149 -0.90 6.73 1.25
N ARG A 150 0.11 7.48 1.70
CA ARG A 150 0.76 8.50 0.87
C ARG A 150 1.45 7.89 -0.35
N SER A 151 2.14 6.75 -0.19
CA SER A 151 2.73 6.02 -1.32
C SER A 151 1.66 5.60 -2.33
N LEU A 152 0.54 5.05 -1.85
CA LEU A 152 -0.61 4.69 -2.69
C LEU A 152 -1.16 5.89 -3.47
N GLN A 153 -1.36 7.03 -2.80
CA GLN A 153 -1.83 8.27 -3.43
C GLN A 153 -0.85 8.79 -4.49
N SER A 154 0.46 8.71 -4.24
CA SER A 154 1.48 9.05 -5.22
C SER A 154 1.34 8.19 -6.48
N MET A 155 1.25 6.86 -6.31
CA MET A 155 1.10 5.94 -7.45
C MET A 155 -0.21 6.16 -8.22
N LEU A 156 -1.32 6.46 -7.53
CA LEU A 156 -2.59 6.79 -8.18
C LEU A 156 -2.50 8.09 -8.99
N THR A 157 -1.74 9.07 -8.49
CA THR A 157 -1.47 10.33 -9.20
C THR A 157 -0.64 10.07 -10.46
N ASP A 158 0.39 9.22 -10.37
CA ASP A 158 1.20 8.82 -11.52
C ASP A 158 0.35 8.14 -12.60
N VAL A 159 -0.54 7.21 -12.20
CA VAL A 159 -1.48 6.57 -13.11
C VAL A 159 -2.41 7.60 -13.76
N ALA A 160 -2.98 8.52 -12.98
CA ALA A 160 -3.86 9.56 -13.50
C ALA A 160 -3.16 10.42 -14.55
N PHE A 161 -1.88 10.75 -14.32
CA PHE A 161 -1.04 11.44 -15.30
C PHE A 161 -0.88 10.63 -16.61
N TYR A 162 -0.52 9.35 -16.53
CA TYR A 162 -0.38 8.51 -17.73
C TYR A 162 -1.70 8.35 -18.49
N GLN A 163 -2.82 8.19 -17.79
CA GLN A 163 -4.15 8.12 -18.40
C GLN A 163 -4.54 9.43 -19.07
N ALA A 164 -4.26 10.57 -18.44
CA ALA A 164 -4.50 11.89 -19.04
C ALA A 164 -3.66 12.06 -20.31
N ARG A 165 -2.38 11.69 -20.26
CA ARG A 165 -1.48 11.73 -21.43
C ARG A 165 -2.01 10.89 -22.58
N GLN A 166 -2.45 9.66 -22.30
CA GLN A 166 -3.03 8.77 -23.32
C GLN A 166 -4.28 9.38 -23.96
N LYS A 167 -5.20 9.91 -23.14
CA LYS A 167 -6.42 10.56 -23.65
C LYS A 167 -6.13 11.79 -24.52
N LEU A 168 -5.10 12.57 -24.19
CA LEU A 168 -4.68 13.72 -24.99
C LEU A 168 -4.09 13.29 -26.34
N GLU A 169 -3.28 12.23 -26.36
CA GLU A 169 -2.74 11.64 -27.59
C GLU A 169 -3.86 11.07 -28.49
N ASP A 170 -4.84 10.39 -27.90
CA ASP A 170 -6.01 9.87 -28.62
C ASP A 170 -6.87 11.02 -29.17
N ALA A 171 -7.09 12.08 -28.38
CA ALA A 171 -7.80 13.27 -28.85
C ALA A 171 -7.07 13.94 -30.02
N ARG A 172 -5.74 14.04 -29.98
CA ARG A 172 -4.93 14.56 -31.08
C ARG A 172 -5.17 13.78 -32.37
N ARG A 173 -5.15 12.44 -32.29
CA ARG A 173 -5.39 11.56 -33.45
C ARG A 173 -6.78 11.77 -34.03
N LEU A 174 -7.81 11.76 -33.17
CA LEU A 174 -9.20 11.96 -33.59
C LEU A 174 -9.44 13.33 -34.23
N VAL A 175 -8.81 14.40 -33.71
CA VAL A 175 -8.87 15.73 -34.32
C VAL A 175 -8.22 15.73 -35.69
N SER A 176 -7.03 15.15 -35.82
CA SER A 176 -6.31 15.09 -37.10
C SER A 176 -7.06 14.30 -38.17
N GLU A 177 -7.67 13.17 -37.79
CA GLU A 177 -8.53 12.35 -38.66
C GLU A 177 -9.79 13.11 -39.08
N GLY A 178 -10.44 13.81 -38.15
CA GLY A 178 -11.61 14.63 -38.43
C GLY A 178 -11.30 15.77 -39.41
N LEU A 179 -10.16 16.45 -39.24
CA LEU A 179 -9.72 17.50 -40.18
C LEU A 179 -9.41 16.93 -41.57
N ALA A 180 -8.79 15.75 -41.66
CA ALA A 180 -8.52 15.08 -42.93
C ALA A 180 -9.82 14.72 -43.66
N GLN A 181 -10.82 14.20 -42.94
CA GLN A 181 -12.14 13.88 -43.49
C GLN A 181 -12.90 15.13 -43.95
N LEU A 182 -12.86 16.22 -43.15
CA LEU A 182 -13.45 17.50 -43.55
C LEU A 182 -12.78 18.07 -44.80
N LYS A 183 -11.46 17.94 -44.93
CA LYS A 183 -10.71 18.37 -46.13
C LYS A 183 -11.17 17.58 -47.36
N LEU A 184 -11.26 16.26 -47.26
CA LEU A 184 -11.75 15.42 -48.36
C LEU A 184 -13.20 15.75 -48.75
N ALA A 185 -14.07 15.99 -47.75
CA ALA A 185 -15.45 16.41 -47.98
C ALA A 185 -15.57 17.81 -48.61
N SER A 186 -14.60 18.68 -48.37
CA SER A 186 -14.53 20.03 -48.93
C SER A 186 -14.04 20.08 -50.38
N GLU A 187 -13.21 19.11 -50.77
CA GLU A 187 -12.62 19.00 -52.11
C GLU A 187 -13.55 18.27 -53.10
N THR A 188 -14.47 17.44 -52.60
CA THR A 188 -15.44 16.73 -53.44
C THR A 188 -16.68 17.61 -53.66
N GLU A 189 -17.18 17.74 -54.90
CA GLU A 189 -18.40 18.52 -55.24
C GLU A 189 -19.68 17.89 -54.66
N ASN A 190 -19.85 18.02 -53.34
CA ASN A 190 -20.93 17.39 -52.57
C ASN A 190 -21.81 18.46 -51.93
N ARG A 191 -23.06 18.09 -51.59
CA ARG A 191 -23.98 18.96 -50.82
C ARG A 191 -23.39 19.46 -49.48
N HIS A 192 -22.39 18.74 -48.95
CA HIS A 192 -21.73 19.04 -47.68
C HIS A 192 -20.41 19.84 -47.84
N ALA A 193 -19.94 20.10 -49.06
CA ALA A 193 -18.66 20.74 -49.31
C ALA A 193 -18.57 22.17 -48.75
N ARG A 194 -19.66 22.95 -48.85
CA ARG A 194 -19.73 24.32 -48.28
C ARG A 194 -19.68 24.29 -46.76
N ALA A 195 -20.44 23.39 -46.12
CA ALA A 195 -20.44 23.23 -44.67
C ALA A 195 -19.07 22.76 -44.15
N ALA A 196 -18.43 21.82 -44.85
CA ALA A 196 -17.08 21.36 -44.52
C ALA A 196 -16.04 22.48 -44.63
N ASN A 197 -16.08 23.30 -45.69
CA ASN A 197 -15.21 24.48 -45.85
C ASN A 197 -15.42 25.52 -44.72
N GLN A 198 -16.67 25.75 -44.32
CA GLN A 198 -16.98 26.67 -43.22
C GLN A 198 -16.42 26.12 -41.89
N MET A 199 -16.60 24.83 -41.61
CA MET A 199 -16.05 24.19 -40.41
C MET A 199 -14.51 24.20 -40.40
N LEU A 200 -13.86 23.93 -41.53
CA LEU A 200 -12.40 24.00 -41.65
C LEU A 200 -11.87 25.42 -41.39
N THR A 201 -12.60 26.44 -41.83
CA THR A 201 -12.20 27.85 -41.62
C THR A 201 -12.34 28.25 -40.15
N THR A 202 -13.40 27.79 -39.47
CA THR A 202 -13.66 28.12 -38.06
C THR A 202 -12.80 27.31 -37.08
N VAL A 203 -12.68 26.00 -37.28
CA VAL A 203 -12.08 25.08 -36.30
C VAL A 203 -10.63 24.70 -36.66
N GLY A 204 -10.26 24.78 -37.94
CA GLY A 204 -8.95 24.36 -38.44
C GLY A 204 -7.76 25.01 -37.75
N PRO A 205 -7.73 26.34 -37.54
CA PRO A 205 -6.61 26.99 -36.85
C PRO A 205 -6.45 26.51 -35.40
N SER A 206 -7.51 26.56 -34.59
CA SER A 206 -7.47 26.15 -33.19
C SER A 206 -7.14 24.67 -33.00
N ALA A 207 -7.59 23.81 -33.93
CA ALA A 207 -7.26 22.39 -33.92
C ALA A 207 -5.76 22.14 -34.20
N ARG A 208 -5.16 22.89 -35.15
CA ARG A 208 -3.71 22.80 -35.42
C ARG A 208 -2.87 23.32 -34.25
N ASP A 209 -3.28 24.43 -33.65
CA ASP A 209 -2.60 24.98 -32.46
C ASP A 209 -2.62 23.97 -31.30
N LEU A 210 -3.76 23.29 -31.10
CA LEU A 210 -3.90 22.22 -30.12
C LEU A 210 -2.99 21.02 -30.46
N GLU A 211 -2.97 20.57 -31.72
CA GLU A 211 -2.09 19.47 -32.15
C GLU A 211 -0.61 19.79 -31.90
N GLU A 212 -0.19 21.02 -32.18
CA GLU A 212 1.18 21.46 -31.95
C GLU A 212 1.50 21.55 -30.45
N ALA A 213 0.59 22.11 -29.65
CA ALA A 213 0.73 22.18 -28.20
C ALA A 213 0.85 20.78 -27.57
N LEU A 214 0.01 19.83 -28.02
CA LEU A 214 0.05 18.44 -27.56
C LEU A 214 1.31 17.71 -28.02
N ARG A 215 1.74 17.92 -29.27
CA ARG A 215 3.02 17.37 -29.77
C ARG A 215 4.19 17.87 -28.91
N ARG A 216 4.22 19.17 -28.61
CA ARG A 216 5.24 19.79 -27.76
C ARG A 216 5.25 19.18 -26.36
N ALA A 217 4.11 19.18 -25.67
CA ALA A 217 3.98 18.64 -24.30
C ALA A 217 4.41 17.17 -24.19
N VAL A 218 4.09 16.34 -25.19
CA VAL A 218 4.53 14.92 -25.21
C VAL A 218 6.04 14.78 -25.43
N HIS A 219 6.68 15.70 -26.16
CA HIS A 219 8.11 15.62 -26.48
C HIS A 219 9.00 16.36 -25.46
N THR A 220 8.52 17.44 -24.84
CA THR A 220 9.30 18.28 -23.92
C THR A 220 9.04 17.96 -22.45
N ASP A 221 7.80 17.67 -22.08
CA ASP A 221 7.38 17.65 -20.67
C ASP A 221 7.14 16.22 -20.12
N SER A 222 7.33 15.20 -20.96
CA SER A 222 7.07 13.79 -20.62
C SER A 222 8.33 12.97 -20.34
N ALA A 223 9.52 13.57 -20.38
CA ALA A 223 10.72 12.90 -19.90
C ALA A 223 10.67 12.89 -18.36
N PRO A 224 10.81 11.72 -17.69
CA PRO A 224 11.00 11.74 -16.25
C PRO A 224 12.25 12.58 -15.96
N ASP A 225 12.12 13.50 -15.01
CA ASP A 225 13.20 14.34 -14.50
C ASP A 225 14.29 13.43 -13.88
N ASN A 226 15.15 12.87 -14.73
CA ASN A 226 16.46 12.35 -14.36
C ASN A 226 17.47 13.49 -14.32
N SER A 227 17.04 14.68 -13.90
CA SER A 227 17.93 15.78 -13.56
C SER A 227 18.71 15.33 -12.32
N PRO A 228 20.03 15.04 -12.41
CA PRO A 228 20.82 14.77 -11.21
C PRO A 228 20.70 16.00 -10.33
N VAL A 229 20.22 15.81 -9.10
CA VAL A 229 20.23 16.84 -8.06
C VAL A 229 21.64 17.42 -8.03
N ALA A 230 21.79 18.66 -8.48
CA ALA A 230 23.06 19.36 -8.42
C ALA A 230 23.53 19.33 -6.95
N PRO A 231 24.79 18.94 -6.67
CA PRO A 231 25.29 18.91 -5.31
C PRO A 231 25.12 20.29 -4.68
N ALA A 232 24.54 20.32 -3.47
CA ALA A 232 24.33 21.54 -2.71
C ALA A 232 25.64 22.35 -2.65
N PRO A 233 25.61 23.68 -2.86
CA PRO A 233 26.81 24.50 -2.80
C PRO A 233 27.46 24.37 -1.42
N PRO A 234 28.80 24.27 -1.35
CA PRO A 234 29.51 24.12 -0.08
C PRO A 234 29.20 25.31 0.83
N GLN A 235 28.68 25.01 2.02
CA GLN A 235 28.52 26.00 3.09
C GLN A 235 29.90 26.58 3.40
N ARG A 236 30.04 27.90 3.26
CA ARG A 236 31.26 28.60 3.68
C ARG A 236 31.43 28.44 5.19
N PRO A 237 32.63 28.12 5.68
CA PRO A 237 32.90 28.10 7.11
C PRO A 237 32.72 29.50 7.69
N SER A 238 31.88 29.62 8.72
CA SER A 238 31.77 30.80 9.57
C SER A 238 33.06 30.96 10.37
N SER A 239 33.85 31.98 10.05
CA SER A 239 35.01 32.37 10.84
C SER A 239 34.56 32.92 12.21
N PRO A 240 35.24 32.56 13.31
CA PRO A 240 35.00 33.16 14.61
C PRO A 240 35.72 34.52 14.69
N SER A 241 35.03 35.57 15.13
CA SER A 241 35.66 36.84 15.48
C SER A 241 35.20 37.25 16.87
N GLY A 242 36.12 37.11 17.83
CA GLY A 242 36.01 37.66 19.17
C GLY A 242 36.65 39.05 19.26
N ASP A 243 36.09 39.83 20.20
CA ASP A 243 36.66 40.92 21.00
C ASP A 243 37.28 42.17 20.33
N THR A 244 36.70 43.35 20.61
CA THR A 244 37.18 44.28 21.68
C THR A 244 36.65 45.73 21.52
N ALA A 245 36.02 46.22 22.60
CA ALA A 245 35.95 47.59 23.15
C ALA A 245 35.44 48.82 22.36
N ALA A 246 34.43 49.48 22.93
CA ALA A 246 34.45 50.92 23.19
C ALA A 246 33.48 51.29 24.35
N GLN A 247 34.02 51.93 25.39
CA GLN A 247 33.36 52.52 26.58
C GLN A 247 34.32 53.63 27.10
N PRO A 248 33.99 54.64 27.96
CA PRO A 248 32.76 55.36 28.42
C PRO A 248 32.96 56.91 28.27
N PRO A 249 32.49 57.91 29.13
CA PRO A 249 32.31 58.03 30.63
C PRO A 249 30.87 58.38 31.10
N ALA A 250 30.35 57.89 32.25
CA ALA A 250 30.34 58.43 33.65
C ALA A 250 29.49 59.71 33.87
N ALA A 251 28.71 59.99 34.93
CA ALA A 251 28.48 59.47 36.28
C ALA A 251 27.10 59.95 36.82
N GLY A 252 26.40 59.22 37.70
CA GLY A 252 26.25 59.63 39.10
C GLY A 252 24.91 59.19 39.73
N PRO A 253 24.80 59.07 41.08
CA PRO A 253 24.01 58.03 41.76
C PRO A 253 22.94 58.54 42.74
N THR A 254 22.02 57.69 43.20
CA THR A 254 21.62 57.59 44.63
C THR A 254 20.76 56.34 44.92
N PRO A 255 20.86 55.77 46.14
CA PRO A 255 20.16 54.56 46.56
C PRO A 255 18.99 54.84 47.52
N ASP A 256 18.26 53.77 47.89
CA ASP A 256 17.78 53.46 49.25
C ASP A 256 16.25 53.33 49.48
N ALA A 257 15.94 52.35 50.34
CA ALA A 257 14.72 52.02 51.08
C ALA A 257 13.44 51.67 50.29
N GLY A 258 12.70 50.59 50.54
CA GLY A 258 12.56 49.65 51.66
C GLY A 258 11.11 49.08 51.61
N PRO A 259 10.82 47.88 52.14
CA PRO A 259 9.53 47.20 51.92
C PRO A 259 8.52 47.36 53.07
N LEU A 260 7.22 47.12 52.75
CA LEU A 260 6.08 46.68 53.61
C LEU A 260 5.48 47.72 54.58
N PRO A 261 4.19 47.65 55.00
CA PRO A 261 3.37 46.47 55.35
C PRO A 261 2.28 46.03 54.36
#